data_AF-A0A8S0R7F1-F1
#
_entry.id   AF-A0A8S0R7F1-F1
#
_cell.length_a   1.000
_cell.length_b   1.000
_cell.length_c   1.000
_cell.angle_alpha   90.00
_cell.angle_beta   90.00
_cell.angle_gamma   90.00
#
_symmetry.space_group_name_H-M   'P 1'
#
loop_
_entity.id
_entity.type
_entity.pdbx_description
1 polymer ?
#
loop_
_entity_poly.entity_id
_entity_poly.type
_entity_poly.pdbx_seq_one_letter_code
_entity_poly.pdbx_strand_id
1 'polypeptide(L)'
;MQMFFSTHYAGRPLIINFRDGEPWRKVFGPLFIYLNSVYADDDPFTLWADAKEQMIIETKSWPYDFPMSEDYPYAEKRGIVMGRLLVCDSYISQRLIIGSSAYIGLGYQFWTQADDRGYFIIKGVRAGNYSLYAWVPGFIGDYKNNACWEIGIPDRTAAEYFVPDPNPNLLNQLYVKNGEKYRQYGLWDRYTELYYQQDLVYTVGVSNYQTDWYFAQVNRNTGNKTYIPTTWQILFDLDYIDEQGNYTLQLALASATDAELQVKTILLLGMASMVCTGYTVLVYRDLYSSPEQTELF
;
A
#
# COMPACT_ATOMS: atom_id res chain seq x y z
N MET A 1 18.97 -5.84 -15.22
CA MET A 1 18.46 -6.75 -14.16
C MET A 1 17.47 -6.07 -13.21
N GLN A 2 17.65 -4.78 -12.87
CA GLN A 2 16.71 -4.02 -12.01
C GLN A 2 15.26 -3.92 -12.51
N MET A 3 15.00 -4.12 -13.82
CA MET A 3 13.65 -4.10 -14.41
C MET A 3 12.79 -5.32 -14.04
N PHE A 4 13.41 -6.45 -13.69
CA PHE A 4 12.69 -7.71 -13.42
C PHE A 4 12.76 -8.13 -11.96
N PHE A 5 13.77 -7.66 -11.25
CA PHE A 5 13.95 -7.89 -9.83
C PHE A 5 14.71 -6.69 -9.24
N SER A 6 14.16 -6.09 -8.19
CA SER A 6 14.77 -4.95 -7.48
C SER A 6 14.47 -5.07 -5.99
N THR A 7 15.39 -4.55 -5.16
CA THR A 7 15.20 -4.43 -3.71
C THR A 7 14.42 -3.17 -3.33
N HIS A 8 13.92 -2.41 -4.31
CA HIS A 8 13.18 -1.19 -4.06
C HIS A 8 11.95 -1.50 -3.19
N TYR A 9 11.93 -0.92 -1.98
CA TYR A 9 10.96 -1.18 -0.89
C TYR A 9 10.99 -2.57 -0.22
N ALA A 10 11.63 -3.55 -0.85
CA ALA A 10 11.72 -4.95 -0.41
C ALA A 10 12.92 -5.23 0.53
N GLY A 11 13.93 -4.37 0.51
CA GLY A 11 15.15 -4.53 1.31
C GLY A 11 16.05 -5.69 0.85
N ARG A 12 17.13 -5.93 1.62
CA ARG A 12 18.10 -7.01 1.36
C ARG A 12 17.56 -8.45 1.47
N PRO A 13 16.57 -8.77 2.33
CA PRO A 13 16.09 -10.16 2.49
C PRO A 13 15.49 -10.77 1.23
N LEU A 14 14.97 -9.96 0.32
CA LEU A 14 14.40 -10.45 -0.93
C LEU A 14 15.45 -10.67 -2.03
N ILE A 15 16.72 -10.26 -1.82
CA ILE A 15 17.81 -10.56 -2.75
C ILE A 15 17.84 -12.06 -3.02
N ILE A 16 17.78 -12.42 -4.30
CA ILE A 16 17.85 -13.82 -4.72
C ILE A 16 19.25 -14.33 -4.38
N ASN A 17 19.34 -15.17 -3.36
CA ASN A 17 20.57 -15.84 -2.94
C ASN A 17 20.51 -17.30 -3.38
N PHE A 18 21.57 -17.78 -4.02
CA PHE A 18 21.71 -19.18 -4.41
C PHE A 18 22.84 -19.82 -3.60
N ARG A 19 22.65 -21.09 -3.22
CA ARG A 19 23.75 -21.86 -2.62
C ARG A 19 24.70 -22.36 -3.72
N ASP A 20 25.97 -22.57 -3.37
CA ASP A 20 26.93 -23.13 -4.32
C ASP A 20 26.43 -24.46 -4.89
N GLY A 21 26.31 -24.51 -6.23
CA GLY A 21 25.86 -25.69 -6.95
C GLY A 21 24.33 -25.86 -7.06
N GLU A 22 23.51 -24.91 -6.59
CA GLU A 22 22.05 -24.97 -6.71
C GLU A 22 21.59 -24.68 -8.15
N PRO A 23 21.03 -25.66 -8.89
CA PRO A 23 20.50 -25.41 -10.22
C PRO A 23 19.17 -24.66 -10.11
N TRP A 24 19.11 -23.45 -10.64
CA TRP A 24 17.88 -22.64 -10.65
C TRP A 24 17.56 -22.16 -12.06
N ARG A 25 16.27 -22.04 -12.38
CA ARG A 25 15.76 -21.49 -13.65
C ARG A 25 14.49 -20.68 -13.38
N LYS A 26 14.38 -19.50 -14.00
CA LYS A 26 13.19 -18.65 -13.95
C LYS A 26 13.05 -17.90 -15.26
N VAL A 27 11.86 -17.94 -15.85
CA VAL A 27 11.53 -17.15 -17.04
C VAL A 27 10.99 -15.79 -16.61
N PHE A 28 11.63 -14.73 -17.09
CA PHE A 28 11.13 -13.36 -17.00
C PHE A 28 10.65 -12.94 -18.39
N GLY A 29 9.41 -12.48 -18.48
CA GLY A 29 8.78 -12.14 -19.76
C GLY A 29 7.82 -13.24 -20.27
N PRO A 30 7.55 -13.28 -21.59
CA PRO A 30 8.15 -12.44 -22.65
C PRO A 30 7.88 -10.95 -22.44
N LEU A 31 8.85 -10.11 -22.81
CA LEU A 31 8.74 -8.66 -22.78
C LEU A 31 8.42 -8.18 -24.20
N PHE A 32 7.38 -7.39 -24.33
CA PHE A 32 7.05 -6.69 -25.57
C PHE A 32 7.50 -5.24 -25.46
N ILE A 33 8.24 -4.75 -26.45
CA ILE A 33 8.65 -3.36 -26.57
C ILE A 33 8.08 -2.82 -27.86
N TYR A 34 7.22 -1.81 -27.74
CA TYR A 34 6.61 -1.12 -28.87
C TYR A 34 7.32 0.21 -29.12
N LEU A 35 7.71 0.45 -30.37
CA LEU A 35 8.31 1.70 -30.80
C LEU A 35 7.47 2.23 -31.96
N ASN A 36 6.92 3.42 -31.79
CA ASN A 36 6.18 4.15 -32.79
C ASN A 36 6.83 5.50 -33.08
N SER A 37 6.40 6.14 -34.17
CA SER A 37 6.95 7.41 -34.64
C SER A 37 5.90 8.22 -35.39
N VAL A 38 6.04 9.54 -35.37
CA VAL A 38 5.26 10.50 -36.15
C VAL A 38 6.20 11.41 -36.93
N TYR A 39 5.72 12.09 -37.97
CA TYR A 39 6.53 13.11 -38.64
C TYR A 39 6.70 14.36 -37.76
N ALA A 40 7.70 15.19 -38.07
CA ALA A 40 8.02 16.36 -37.26
C ALA A 40 6.87 17.38 -37.15
N ASP A 41 6.00 17.43 -38.17
CA ASP A 41 4.86 18.34 -38.25
C ASP A 41 3.55 17.72 -37.72
N ASP A 42 3.56 16.43 -37.35
CA ASP A 42 2.40 15.73 -36.80
C ASP A 42 2.26 15.98 -35.30
N ASP A 43 1.05 15.78 -34.77
CA ASP A 43 0.78 15.88 -33.34
C ASP A 43 1.41 14.69 -32.56
N PRO A 44 2.41 14.92 -31.69
CA PRO A 44 3.05 13.85 -30.92
C PRO A 44 2.12 13.18 -29.89
N PHE A 45 0.98 13.80 -29.53
CA PHE A 45 0.01 13.14 -28.65
C PHE A 45 -0.67 11.91 -29.29
N THR A 46 -0.63 11.79 -30.62
CA THR A 46 -1.11 10.59 -31.33
C THR A 46 -0.31 9.34 -30.99
N LEU A 47 1.00 9.47 -30.68
CA LEU A 47 1.86 8.36 -30.24
C LEU A 47 1.29 7.66 -28.99
N TRP A 48 0.66 8.40 -28.10
CA TRP A 48 0.08 7.85 -26.88
C TRP A 48 -1.21 7.06 -27.16
N ALA A 49 -2.04 7.54 -28.08
CA ALA A 49 -3.25 6.83 -28.49
C ALA A 49 -2.90 5.51 -29.19
N ASP A 50 -1.95 5.56 -30.13
CA ASP A 50 -1.44 4.40 -30.86
C ASP A 50 -0.80 3.37 -29.90
N ALA A 51 0.05 3.82 -28.96
CA ALA A 51 0.63 2.94 -27.95
C ALA A 51 -0.43 2.27 -27.05
N LYS A 52 -1.54 2.96 -26.74
CA LYS A 52 -2.67 2.37 -26.00
C LYS A 52 -3.40 1.31 -26.81
N GLU A 53 -3.62 1.55 -28.10
CA GLU A 53 -4.24 0.55 -28.98
C GLU A 53 -3.37 -0.70 -29.06
N GLN A 54 -2.06 -0.54 -29.26
CA GLN A 54 -1.13 -1.67 -29.24
C GLN A 54 -1.15 -2.40 -27.89
N MET A 55 -1.12 -1.68 -26.76
CA MET A 55 -1.21 -2.28 -25.42
C MET A 55 -2.46 -3.16 -25.28
N ILE A 56 -3.62 -2.73 -25.80
CA ILE A 56 -4.87 -3.52 -25.74
C ILE A 56 -4.75 -4.80 -26.56
N ILE A 57 -4.14 -4.74 -27.76
CA ILE A 57 -3.91 -5.91 -28.61
C ILE A 57 -3.02 -6.91 -27.87
N GLU A 58 -1.87 -6.46 -27.38
CA GLU A 58 -0.88 -7.33 -26.73
C GLU A 58 -1.38 -7.92 -25.40
N THR A 59 -2.19 -7.16 -24.66
CA THR A 59 -2.83 -7.66 -23.43
C THR A 59 -3.79 -8.82 -23.73
N LYS A 60 -4.50 -8.78 -24.87
CA LYS A 60 -5.39 -9.88 -25.30
C LYS A 60 -4.62 -11.08 -25.86
N SER A 61 -3.45 -10.84 -26.44
CA SER A 61 -2.56 -11.89 -26.94
C SER A 61 -1.84 -12.65 -25.83
N TRP A 62 -1.78 -12.09 -24.61
CA TRP A 62 -1.16 -12.77 -23.48
C TRP A 62 -2.05 -13.90 -22.92
N PRO A 63 -1.47 -15.06 -22.57
CA PRO A 63 -0.08 -15.47 -22.75
C PRO A 63 0.24 -15.85 -24.20
N TYR A 64 1.39 -15.39 -24.71
CA TYR A 64 1.80 -15.63 -26.10
C TYR A 64 2.08 -17.12 -26.39
N ASP A 65 1.96 -17.51 -27.65
CA ASP A 65 2.20 -18.88 -28.14
C ASP A 65 3.59 -19.07 -28.79
N PHE A 66 4.26 -17.99 -29.17
CA PHE A 66 5.59 -18.05 -29.78
C PHE A 66 6.74 -18.52 -28.86
N PRO A 67 6.72 -18.34 -27.51
CA PRO A 67 7.85 -18.75 -26.69
C PRO A 67 8.00 -20.28 -26.61
N MET A 68 9.00 -20.84 -27.31
CA MET A 68 9.25 -22.30 -27.38
C MET A 68 9.84 -22.93 -26.10
N SER A 69 9.92 -22.18 -24.99
CA SER A 69 10.53 -22.67 -23.75
C SER A 69 9.56 -23.55 -22.96
N GLU A 70 10.01 -24.73 -22.54
CA GLU A 70 9.22 -25.59 -21.64
C GLU A 70 8.89 -24.92 -20.28
N ASP A 71 9.74 -23.97 -19.86
CA ASP A 71 9.57 -23.19 -18.62
C ASP A 71 8.50 -22.08 -18.76
N TYR A 72 7.96 -21.87 -19.97
CA TYR A 72 6.86 -20.99 -20.28
C TYR A 72 5.58 -21.80 -20.54
N PRO A 73 4.70 -21.99 -19.54
CA PRO A 73 3.43 -22.67 -19.79
C PRO A 73 2.56 -21.80 -20.69
N TYR A 74 2.12 -22.38 -21.81
CA TYR A 74 1.14 -21.78 -22.72
C TYR A 74 -0.25 -21.66 -22.08
N ALA A 75 -1.17 -20.99 -22.79
CA ALA A 75 -2.51 -20.70 -22.30
C ALA A 75 -3.27 -21.93 -21.79
N GLU A 76 -3.17 -23.06 -22.52
CA GLU A 76 -3.87 -24.31 -22.21
C GLU A 76 -3.32 -25.03 -20.97
N LYS A 77 -2.11 -24.69 -20.53
CA LYS A 77 -1.49 -25.22 -19.30
C LYS A 77 -1.71 -24.32 -18.09
N ARG A 78 -2.59 -23.31 -18.21
CA ARG A 78 -2.91 -22.35 -17.15
C ARG A 78 -4.35 -22.52 -16.70
N GLY A 79 -4.56 -22.27 -15.42
CA GLY A 79 -5.85 -22.38 -14.76
C GLY A 79 -6.59 -21.06 -14.64
N ILE A 80 -7.81 -21.18 -14.13
CA ILE A 80 -8.66 -20.09 -13.70
C ILE A 80 -8.93 -20.27 -12.22
N VAL A 81 -8.80 -19.21 -11.45
CA VAL A 81 -9.24 -19.16 -10.05
C VAL A 81 -10.44 -18.23 -9.97
N MET A 82 -11.54 -18.73 -9.41
CA MET A 82 -12.77 -17.96 -9.24
C MET A 82 -13.32 -18.18 -7.85
N GLY A 83 -14.05 -17.21 -7.35
CA GLY A 83 -14.64 -17.28 -6.01
C GLY A 83 -15.54 -16.09 -5.72
N ARG A 84 -15.95 -15.99 -4.47
CA ARG A 84 -16.70 -14.86 -3.94
C ARG A 84 -16.06 -14.42 -2.63
N LEU A 85 -15.75 -13.13 -2.50
CA LEU A 85 -15.21 -12.56 -1.28
C LEU A 85 -16.34 -11.97 -0.42
N LEU A 86 -16.35 -12.35 0.85
CA LEU A 86 -17.20 -11.78 1.87
C LEU A 86 -16.31 -11.33 3.04
N VAL A 87 -16.66 -10.20 3.65
CA VAL A 87 -15.95 -9.60 4.78
C VAL A 87 -16.70 -9.91 6.06
N CYS A 88 -15.95 -10.35 7.08
CA CYS A 88 -16.44 -10.46 8.44
C CYS A 88 -15.77 -9.36 9.27
N ASP A 89 -16.53 -8.34 9.63
CA ASP A 89 -16.09 -7.25 10.51
C ASP A 89 -17.17 -7.02 11.57
N SER A 90 -16.94 -7.58 12.75
CA SER A 90 -17.90 -7.55 13.86
C SER A 90 -18.13 -6.16 14.43
N TYR A 91 -17.22 -5.20 14.19
CA TYR A 91 -17.39 -3.82 14.63
C TYR A 91 -18.35 -3.05 13.73
N ILE A 92 -18.46 -3.46 12.46
CA ILE A 92 -19.37 -2.85 11.49
C ILE A 92 -20.69 -3.61 11.43
N SER A 93 -20.64 -4.95 11.42
CA SER A 93 -21.82 -5.80 11.25
C SER A 93 -21.57 -7.23 11.73
N GLN A 94 -22.53 -7.80 12.46
CA GLN A 94 -22.52 -9.21 12.82
C GLN A 94 -22.80 -10.15 11.63
N ARG A 95 -23.25 -9.62 10.48
CA ARG A 95 -23.46 -10.37 9.25
C ARG A 95 -22.28 -10.21 8.30
N LEU A 96 -22.04 -11.23 7.48
CA LEU A 96 -21.10 -11.19 6.36
C LEU A 96 -21.45 -10.05 5.39
N ILE A 97 -20.47 -9.22 5.08
CA ILE A 97 -20.57 -8.09 4.17
C ILE A 97 -20.04 -8.50 2.80
N ILE A 98 -20.64 -7.99 1.73
CA ILE A 98 -20.18 -8.27 0.37
C ILE A 98 -18.88 -7.50 0.10
N GLY A 99 -17.84 -8.21 -0.35
CA GLY A 99 -16.57 -7.59 -0.79
C GLY A 99 -16.69 -6.93 -2.16
N SER A 100 -17.60 -5.97 -2.31
CA SER A 100 -17.84 -5.26 -3.57
C SER A 100 -16.57 -4.51 -4.00
N SER A 101 -16.22 -4.61 -5.29
CA SER A 101 -15.08 -3.89 -5.88
C SER A 101 -13.73 -4.20 -5.22
N ALA A 102 -13.65 -5.30 -4.47
CA ALA A 102 -12.42 -5.75 -3.85
C ALA A 102 -11.35 -6.06 -4.90
N TYR A 103 -10.08 -5.80 -4.59
CA TYR A 103 -8.96 -6.30 -5.38
C TYR A 103 -8.51 -7.64 -4.81
N ILE A 104 -8.52 -8.69 -5.62
CA ILE A 104 -8.12 -10.05 -5.22
C ILE A 104 -6.90 -10.46 -6.04
N GLY A 105 -5.87 -11.01 -5.39
CA GLY A 105 -4.63 -11.42 -6.04
C GLY A 105 -4.06 -12.75 -5.56
N LEU A 106 -3.27 -13.40 -6.42
CA LEU A 106 -2.48 -14.60 -6.15
C LEU A 106 -1.00 -14.26 -6.28
N GLY A 107 -0.34 -14.05 -5.13
CA GLY A 107 0.99 -13.41 -5.11
C GLY A 107 1.01 -12.06 -5.83
N TYR A 108 2.17 -11.64 -6.33
CA TYR A 108 2.34 -10.33 -6.98
C TYR A 108 1.95 -10.26 -8.46
N GLN A 109 1.61 -11.40 -9.09
CA GLN A 109 1.57 -11.50 -10.56
C GLN A 109 0.16 -11.63 -11.15
N PHE A 110 -0.81 -12.09 -10.37
CA PHE A 110 -2.18 -12.28 -10.85
C PHE A 110 -3.13 -11.55 -9.92
N TRP A 111 -3.96 -10.68 -10.46
CA TRP A 111 -4.98 -9.99 -9.68
C TRP A 111 -6.19 -9.65 -10.56
N THR A 112 -7.31 -9.37 -9.92
CA THR A 112 -8.56 -8.94 -10.56
C THR A 112 -9.36 -8.10 -9.58
N GLN A 113 -10.36 -7.37 -10.09
CA GLN A 113 -11.35 -6.70 -9.25
C GLN A 113 -12.63 -7.54 -9.19
N ALA A 114 -13.18 -7.72 -8.00
CA ALA A 114 -14.48 -8.36 -7.82
C ALA A 114 -15.62 -7.48 -8.33
N ASP A 115 -16.71 -8.11 -8.75
CA ASP A 115 -17.96 -7.44 -9.09
C ASP A 115 -18.65 -6.83 -7.87
N ASP A 116 -19.80 -6.19 -8.11
CA ASP A 116 -20.66 -5.59 -7.09
C ASP A 116 -21.24 -6.60 -6.07
N ARG A 117 -21.13 -7.90 -6.36
CA ARG A 117 -21.58 -9.01 -5.51
C ARG A 117 -20.42 -9.78 -4.88
N GLY A 118 -19.18 -9.30 -5.07
CA GLY A 118 -17.96 -9.89 -4.53
C GLY A 118 -17.42 -11.09 -5.32
N TYR A 119 -17.99 -11.42 -6.48
CA TYR A 119 -17.48 -12.51 -7.33
C TYR A 119 -16.27 -12.05 -8.14
N PHE A 120 -15.28 -12.94 -8.26
CA PHE A 120 -14.05 -12.64 -8.99
C PHE A 120 -13.61 -13.82 -9.86
N ILE A 121 -12.87 -13.50 -10.93
CA ILE A 121 -12.23 -14.47 -11.82
C ILE A 121 -10.82 -13.98 -12.16
N ILE A 122 -9.82 -14.80 -11.86
CA ILE A 122 -8.42 -14.62 -12.22
C ILE A 122 -8.08 -15.68 -13.27
N LYS A 123 -7.74 -15.26 -14.49
CA LYS A 123 -7.41 -16.14 -15.62
C LYS A 123 -5.90 -16.25 -15.83
N GLY A 124 -5.46 -17.30 -16.52
CA GLY A 124 -4.06 -17.43 -16.93
C GLY A 124 -3.08 -17.77 -15.80
N VAL A 125 -3.61 -18.29 -14.68
CA VAL A 125 -2.83 -18.63 -13.48
C VAL A 125 -1.98 -19.87 -13.76
N ARG A 126 -0.67 -19.79 -13.54
CA ARG A 126 0.21 -20.96 -13.68
C ARG A 126 -0.11 -21.97 -12.58
N ALA A 127 0.09 -23.26 -12.83
CA ALA A 127 0.05 -24.24 -11.76
C ALA A 127 1.11 -23.92 -10.70
N GLY A 128 0.72 -23.93 -9.42
CA GLY A 128 1.61 -23.60 -8.32
C GLY A 128 0.84 -23.37 -7.02
N ASN A 129 1.58 -23.24 -5.93
CA ASN A 129 1.03 -22.88 -4.63
C ASN A 129 1.09 -21.36 -4.48
N TYR A 130 -0.08 -20.74 -4.30
CA TYR A 130 -0.21 -19.30 -4.15
C TYR A 130 -0.90 -19.00 -2.82
N SER A 131 -0.55 -17.85 -2.26
CA SER A 131 -1.39 -17.20 -1.26
C SER A 131 -2.41 -16.31 -1.96
N LEU A 132 -3.65 -16.40 -1.53
CA LEU A 132 -4.72 -15.48 -1.93
C LEU A 132 -4.67 -14.25 -1.02
N TYR A 133 -4.66 -13.07 -1.64
CA TYR A 133 -4.71 -11.78 -0.96
C TYR A 133 -5.96 -11.04 -1.44
N ALA A 134 -6.57 -10.27 -0.55
CA ALA A 134 -7.65 -9.39 -0.93
C ALA A 134 -7.64 -8.08 -0.13
N TRP A 135 -7.96 -7.00 -0.83
CA TRP A 135 -8.27 -5.70 -0.26
C TRP A 135 -9.69 -5.29 -0.62
N VAL A 136 -10.45 -4.80 0.36
CA VAL A 136 -11.83 -4.34 0.15
C VAL A 136 -11.91 -2.85 0.50
N PRO A 137 -12.33 -1.98 -0.44
CA PRO A 137 -12.51 -0.56 -0.15
C PRO A 137 -13.38 -0.34 1.11
N GLY A 138 -12.91 0.51 2.03
CA GLY A 138 -13.63 0.88 3.25
C GLY A 138 -13.45 -0.04 4.46
N PHE A 139 -12.81 -1.20 4.28
CA PHE A 139 -12.48 -2.13 5.36
C PHE A 139 -10.99 -2.11 5.67
N ILE A 140 -10.66 -2.12 6.95
CA ILE A 140 -9.27 -2.24 7.40
C ILE A 140 -8.91 -3.71 7.50
N GLY A 141 -7.81 -4.08 6.86
CA GLY A 141 -7.23 -5.43 6.92
C GLY A 141 -7.05 -6.07 5.55
N ASP A 142 -6.04 -6.95 5.46
CA ASP A 142 -5.78 -7.79 4.30
C ASP A 142 -6.26 -9.22 4.60
N TYR A 143 -7.16 -9.77 3.79
CA TYR A 143 -7.74 -11.10 4.03
C TYR A 143 -6.87 -12.19 3.38
N LYS A 144 -6.34 -13.12 4.19
CA LYS A 144 -5.56 -14.27 3.73
C LYS A 144 -6.13 -15.59 4.24
N ASN A 145 -6.18 -16.61 3.38
CA ASN A 145 -6.34 -18.02 3.79
C ASN A 145 -4.93 -18.69 3.83
N ASN A 146 -4.68 -19.52 4.86
CA ASN A 146 -3.41 -19.78 5.56
C ASN A 146 -2.05 -19.87 4.80
N ALA A 147 -1.02 -19.32 5.47
CA ALA A 147 0.46 -19.49 5.37
C ALA A 147 1.31 -18.26 4.93
N CYS A 148 1.66 -17.39 5.90
CA CYS A 148 2.69 -16.32 5.93
C CYS A 148 2.48 -14.96 5.21
N TRP A 149 2.75 -13.88 5.95
CA TRP A 149 2.44 -12.47 5.71
C TRP A 149 3.26 -11.79 4.58
N GLU A 150 2.69 -10.69 4.01
CA GLU A 150 3.30 -9.43 3.49
C GLU A 150 2.68 -8.82 2.18
N ILE A 151 2.02 -7.65 2.36
CA ILE A 151 1.96 -6.34 1.65
C ILE A 151 1.11 -6.07 0.35
N GLY A 152 -0.01 -5.28 0.50
CA GLY A 152 -0.49 -4.17 -0.39
C GLY A 152 -1.86 -4.33 -1.13
N ILE A 153 -2.80 -3.36 -1.28
CA ILE A 153 -2.84 -1.86 -1.20
C ILE A 153 -4.19 -1.35 -0.58
N PRO A 154 -4.17 -0.62 0.55
CA PRO A 154 -5.25 0.28 0.96
C PRO A 154 -5.11 1.66 0.34
N ASP A 155 -5.78 1.89 -0.80
CA ASP A 155 -5.78 3.05 -1.75
C ASP A 155 -4.42 3.72 -2.10
N ARG A 156 -3.43 3.68 -1.19
CA ARG A 156 -2.05 4.19 -1.19
C ARG A 156 -1.95 5.67 -1.55
N THR A 157 -3.05 6.40 -1.47
CA THR A 157 -3.02 7.84 -1.61
C THR A 157 -2.97 8.44 -0.23
N ALA A 158 -1.82 9.01 0.14
CA ALA A 158 -1.76 9.89 1.30
C ALA A 158 -2.45 11.25 1.01
N ALA A 159 -3.30 11.30 -0.03
CA ALA A 159 -3.95 12.49 -0.56
C ALA A 159 -5.10 12.96 0.33
N GLU A 160 -5.68 12.08 1.14
CA GLU A 160 -6.68 12.46 2.14
C GLU A 160 -6.08 13.17 3.36
N TYR A 161 -4.76 13.02 3.58
CA TYR A 161 -4.04 13.62 4.70
C TYR A 161 -3.36 14.93 4.30
N PHE A 162 -2.84 15.64 5.30
CA PHE A 162 -2.12 16.88 5.07
C PHE A 162 -0.77 16.63 4.37
N VAL A 163 -0.71 17.02 3.10
CA VAL A 163 0.51 17.08 2.29
C VAL A 163 0.93 18.55 2.11
N PRO A 164 2.08 18.98 2.64
CA PRO A 164 2.47 20.39 2.58
C PRO A 164 2.90 20.80 1.19
N ASP A 165 2.94 22.11 0.91
CA ASP A 165 3.50 22.62 -0.34
C ASP A 165 4.98 22.22 -0.48
N PRO A 166 5.39 21.71 -1.65
CA PRO A 166 6.77 21.34 -1.90
C PRO A 166 7.66 22.59 -1.94
N ASN A 167 8.96 22.39 -1.73
CA ASN A 167 9.93 23.46 -1.92
C ASN A 167 9.90 23.93 -3.39
N PRO A 168 9.67 25.23 -3.68
CA PRO A 168 9.60 25.74 -5.04
C PRO A 168 10.83 25.42 -5.89
N ASN A 169 12.01 25.30 -5.27
CA ASN A 169 13.27 24.99 -5.95
C ASN A 169 13.40 23.51 -6.37
N LEU A 170 12.58 22.63 -5.78
CA LEU A 170 12.57 21.18 -6.05
C LEU A 170 11.27 20.73 -6.73
N LEU A 171 10.46 21.70 -7.18
CA LEU A 171 9.12 21.46 -7.70
C LEU A 171 9.18 20.65 -9.00
N ASN A 172 8.57 19.46 -8.99
CA ASN A 172 8.34 18.70 -10.20
C ASN A 172 6.99 19.10 -10.82
N GLN A 173 7.04 19.72 -11.99
CA GLN A 173 5.87 20.22 -12.73
C GLN A 173 4.86 19.11 -13.11
N LEU A 174 5.32 17.86 -13.21
CA LEU A 174 4.48 16.72 -13.58
C LEU A 174 3.38 16.45 -12.54
N TYR A 175 3.66 16.69 -11.25
CA TYR A 175 2.72 16.41 -10.17
C TYR A 175 1.89 17.63 -9.74
N VAL A 176 2.19 18.82 -10.25
CA VAL A 176 1.44 20.05 -9.92
C VAL A 176 0.01 20.01 -10.44
N LYS A 177 -0.18 19.48 -11.64
CA LYS A 177 -1.49 19.47 -12.33
C LYS A 177 -2.36 18.26 -11.99
N ASN A 178 -1.77 17.18 -11.47
CA ASN A 178 -2.44 15.89 -11.34
C ASN A 178 -2.96 15.61 -9.93
N GLY A 179 -2.84 16.55 -8.99
CA GLY A 179 -3.29 16.37 -7.60
C GLY A 179 -2.42 15.42 -6.75
N GLU A 180 -1.42 14.76 -7.33
CA GLU A 180 -0.53 13.82 -6.66
C GLU A 180 0.61 14.51 -5.90
N LYS A 181 0.27 15.51 -5.09
CA LYS A 181 1.23 16.35 -4.37
C LYS A 181 2.21 15.53 -3.51
N TYR A 182 1.76 14.41 -2.94
CA TYR A 182 2.55 13.48 -2.13
C TYR A 182 3.74 12.85 -2.87
N ARG A 183 3.80 12.95 -4.20
CA ARG A 183 4.94 12.49 -5.02
C ARG A 183 6.06 13.52 -5.19
N GLN A 184 5.89 14.73 -4.67
CA GLN A 184 6.91 15.77 -4.75
C GLN A 184 8.13 15.39 -3.91
N TYR A 185 9.33 15.67 -4.43
CA TYR A 185 10.57 15.39 -3.73
C TYR A 185 10.80 16.38 -2.58
N GLY A 186 11.41 15.92 -1.48
CA GLY A 186 11.78 16.78 -0.34
C GLY A 186 10.64 17.11 0.62
N LEU A 187 9.47 16.46 0.49
CA LEU A 187 8.35 16.69 1.40
C LEU A 187 8.67 16.31 2.85
N TRP A 188 9.56 15.35 3.11
CA TRP A 188 9.98 15.03 4.49
C TRP A 188 10.70 16.20 5.17
N ASP A 189 11.49 16.98 4.43
CA ASP A 189 12.22 18.12 4.98
C ASP A 189 11.27 19.26 5.41
N ARG A 190 10.09 19.33 4.76
CA ARG A 190 9.04 20.30 5.11
C ARG A 190 8.50 20.10 6.53
N TYR A 191 8.62 18.91 7.10
CA TYR A 191 8.15 18.64 8.46
C TYR A 191 8.92 19.49 9.48
N THR A 192 10.26 19.56 9.39
CA THR A 192 11.07 20.41 10.29
C THR A 192 10.67 21.88 10.19
N GLU A 193 10.33 22.35 8.99
CA GLU A 193 9.96 23.75 8.76
C GLU A 193 8.60 24.11 9.37
N LEU A 194 7.64 23.18 9.32
CA LEU A 194 6.28 23.36 9.81
C LEU A 194 6.17 23.10 11.33
N TYR A 195 6.90 22.10 11.82
CA TYR A 195 6.89 21.62 13.20
C TYR A 195 8.21 21.97 13.92
N TYR A 196 8.63 23.24 13.79
CA TYR A 196 9.93 23.71 14.28
C TYR A 196 10.00 23.83 15.81
N GLN A 197 8.88 24.13 16.48
CA GLN A 197 8.78 24.26 17.95
C GLN A 197 8.44 22.95 18.65
N GLN A 198 7.47 22.21 18.11
CA GLN A 198 6.93 20.99 18.71
C GLN A 198 6.48 20.02 17.62
N ASP A 199 6.38 18.74 17.96
CA ASP A 199 5.85 17.73 17.06
C ASP A 199 4.33 17.78 16.95
N LEU A 200 3.80 17.01 16.01
CA LEU A 200 2.37 16.92 15.71
C LEU A 200 1.57 16.45 16.94
N VAL A 201 0.52 17.22 17.26
CA VAL A 201 -0.51 16.86 18.24
C VAL A 201 -1.85 16.86 17.52
N TYR A 202 -2.53 15.73 17.52
CA TYR A 202 -3.82 15.54 16.88
C TYR A 202 -4.89 15.24 17.93
N THR A 203 -5.94 16.05 17.99
CA THR A 203 -7.03 15.87 18.96
C THR A 203 -8.26 15.33 18.25
N VAL A 204 -8.66 14.09 18.56
CA VAL A 204 -9.84 13.44 18.00
C VAL A 204 -11.09 14.28 18.29
N GLY A 205 -11.92 14.48 17.26
CA GLY A 205 -13.12 15.32 17.34
C GLY A 205 -12.86 16.83 17.22
N VAL A 206 -11.61 17.30 17.25
CA VAL A 206 -11.25 18.72 17.14
C VAL A 206 -10.36 18.99 15.92
N SER A 207 -9.31 18.21 15.74
CA SER A 207 -8.35 18.34 14.63
C SER A 207 -8.93 17.82 13.31
N ASN A 208 -8.57 18.45 12.20
CA ASN A 208 -8.97 18.03 10.87
C ASN A 208 -7.84 17.21 10.22
N TYR A 209 -8.10 15.95 9.89
CA TYR A 209 -7.07 15.07 9.30
C TYR A 209 -6.52 15.56 7.95
N GLN A 210 -7.29 16.36 7.20
CA GLN A 210 -6.87 16.91 5.91
C GLN A 210 -5.82 18.02 6.06
N THR A 211 -5.73 18.65 7.24
CA THR A 211 -4.85 19.82 7.48
C THR A 211 -3.87 19.62 8.63
N ASP A 212 -4.22 18.77 9.60
CA ASP A 212 -3.52 18.67 10.88
C ASP A 212 -2.82 17.31 11.05
N TRP A 213 -3.19 16.31 10.23
CA TRP A 213 -2.52 15.02 10.20
C TRP A 213 -1.51 14.95 9.05
N TYR A 214 -0.24 15.16 9.37
CA TYR A 214 0.83 15.11 8.38
C TYR A 214 0.91 13.71 7.75
N PHE A 215 1.12 13.64 6.44
CA PHE A 215 1.00 12.37 5.70
C PHE A 215 2.07 11.31 6.05
N ALA A 216 3.18 11.68 6.68
CA ALA A 216 4.27 10.77 7.06
C ALA A 216 4.98 11.21 8.35
N GLN A 217 5.15 10.30 9.30
CA GLN A 217 5.99 10.54 10.47
C GLN A 217 7.45 10.38 10.10
N VAL A 218 8.23 11.44 10.26
CA VAL A 218 9.63 11.52 9.86
C VAL A 218 10.49 12.03 11.00
N ASN A 219 11.78 11.69 11.00
CA ASN A 219 12.72 12.33 11.92
C ASN A 219 12.90 13.81 11.58
N ARG A 220 13.11 14.64 12.61
CA ARG A 220 13.37 16.06 12.45
C ARG A 220 14.83 16.27 12.09
N ASN A 221 15.08 16.88 10.94
CA ASN A 221 16.42 17.32 10.55
C ASN A 221 16.84 18.53 11.39
N THR A 222 17.94 18.43 12.13
CA THR A 222 18.49 19.52 12.96
C THR A 222 19.66 20.24 12.30
N GLY A 223 19.94 19.94 11.02
CA GLY A 223 21.07 20.47 10.25
C GLY A 223 22.23 19.49 10.15
N ASN A 224 23.15 19.75 9.21
CA ASN A 224 24.33 18.91 8.94
C ASN A 224 24.03 17.41 8.75
N LYS A 225 22.87 17.07 8.16
CA LYS A 225 22.38 15.69 8.00
C LYS A 225 22.22 14.94 9.34
N THR A 226 21.96 15.68 10.41
CA THR A 226 21.66 15.12 11.73
C THR A 226 20.15 15.07 11.91
N TYR A 227 19.66 13.95 12.41
CA TYR A 227 18.23 13.68 12.55
C TYR A 227 17.93 13.27 13.98
N ILE A 228 16.86 13.82 14.55
CA ILE A 228 16.34 13.42 15.86
C ILE A 228 14.95 12.78 15.72
N PRO A 229 14.60 11.80 16.58
CA PRO A 229 13.27 11.21 16.61
C PRO A 229 12.17 12.25 16.79
N THR A 230 10.98 11.98 16.23
CA THR A 230 9.78 12.80 16.45
C THR A 230 8.74 12.03 17.25
N THR A 231 7.99 12.74 18.07
CA THR A 231 6.94 12.18 18.92
C THR A 231 5.60 12.77 18.56
N TRP A 232 4.74 12.00 17.90
CA TRP A 232 3.36 12.41 17.62
C TRP A 232 2.47 12.08 18.81
N GLN A 233 1.54 12.95 19.13
CA GLN A 233 0.55 12.74 20.18
C GLN A 233 -0.85 12.71 19.58
N ILE A 234 -1.62 11.69 19.91
CA ILE A 234 -3.05 11.60 19.61
C ILE A 234 -3.78 11.74 20.93
N LEU A 235 -4.60 12.78 21.04
CA LEU A 235 -5.46 13.07 22.19
C LEU A 235 -6.88 12.66 21.84
N PHE A 236 -7.55 11.94 22.71
CA PHE A 236 -8.93 11.48 22.53
C PHE A 236 -9.62 11.40 23.88
N ASP A 237 -10.86 11.85 23.95
CA ASP A 237 -11.63 11.76 25.19
C ASP A 237 -12.29 10.38 25.31
N LEU A 238 -12.20 9.80 26.50
CA LEU A 238 -12.92 8.59 26.87
C LEU A 238 -13.93 8.94 27.96
N ASP A 239 -15.21 8.97 27.61
CA ASP A 239 -16.29 9.31 28.54
C ASP A 239 -16.43 8.30 29.69
N TYR A 240 -16.10 7.03 29.42
CA TYR A 240 -16.14 5.94 30.38
C TYR A 240 -14.99 4.97 30.14
N ILE A 241 -14.22 4.69 31.20
CA ILE A 241 -13.15 3.70 31.19
C ILE A 241 -13.56 2.57 32.12
N ASP A 242 -13.67 1.36 31.56
CA ASP A 242 -13.74 0.13 32.33
C ASP A 242 -12.31 -0.31 32.66
N GLU A 243 -11.94 -0.23 33.94
CA GLU A 243 -10.60 -0.61 34.42
C GLU A 243 -10.27 -2.09 34.19
N GLN A 244 -11.29 -2.93 33.97
CA GLN A 244 -11.13 -4.36 33.67
C GLN A 244 -11.30 -4.67 32.18
N GLY A 245 -11.65 -3.66 31.38
CA GLY A 245 -11.83 -3.76 29.94
C GLY A 245 -10.50 -3.86 29.19
N ASN A 246 -10.49 -4.70 28.15
CA ASN A 246 -9.37 -4.75 27.22
C ASN A 246 -9.61 -3.78 26.07
N TYR A 247 -8.67 -2.86 25.86
CA TYR A 247 -8.72 -1.87 24.78
C TYR A 247 -7.66 -2.20 23.72
N THR A 248 -8.03 -2.02 22.45
CA THR A 248 -7.11 -2.26 21.33
C THR A 248 -6.91 -0.98 20.52
N LEU A 249 -5.66 -0.55 20.41
CA LEU A 249 -5.24 0.50 19.48
C LEU A 249 -4.79 -0.16 18.17
N GLN A 250 -5.44 0.18 17.06
CA GLN A 250 -5.05 -0.27 15.73
C GLN A 250 -4.34 0.87 14.99
N LEU A 251 -3.14 0.58 14.49
CA LEU A 251 -2.36 1.51 13.66
C LEU A 251 -2.06 0.80 12.34
N ALA A 252 -2.46 1.41 11.22
CA ALA A 252 -2.13 0.91 9.90
C ALA A 252 -0.90 1.65 9.35
N LEU A 253 0.02 0.88 8.78
CA LEU A 253 1.27 1.39 8.23
C LEU A 253 1.32 1.11 6.73
N ALA A 254 1.48 2.16 5.94
CA ALA A 254 1.63 2.02 4.50
C ALA A 254 3.07 1.69 4.10
N SER A 255 4.07 2.19 4.85
CA SER A 255 5.49 1.89 4.67
C SER A 255 6.31 2.34 5.88
N ALA A 256 7.47 1.71 6.09
CA ALA A 256 8.49 2.17 7.02
C ALA A 256 9.88 1.98 6.40
N THR A 257 10.81 2.88 6.68
CA THR A 257 12.19 2.85 6.20
C THR A 257 13.13 3.19 7.35
N ASP A 258 13.96 2.22 7.74
CA ASP A 258 14.92 2.33 8.86
C ASP A 258 14.28 2.96 10.12
N ALA A 259 13.05 2.55 10.43
CA ALA A 259 12.23 3.16 11.47
C ALA A 259 11.85 2.14 12.55
N GLU A 260 11.92 2.59 13.79
CA GLU A 260 11.27 1.94 14.93
C GLU A 260 10.15 2.86 15.42
N LEU A 261 8.92 2.36 15.44
CA LEU A 261 7.76 3.05 15.99
C LEU A 261 7.44 2.47 17.37
N GLN A 262 7.62 3.27 18.40
CA GLN A 262 7.27 2.92 19.78
C GLN A 262 5.98 3.62 20.16
N VAL A 263 5.01 2.86 20.64
CA VAL A 263 3.68 3.37 21.02
C VAL A 263 3.50 3.26 22.52
N LYS A 264 3.09 4.36 23.15
CA LYS A 264 2.78 4.44 24.56
C LYS A 264 1.39 5.03 24.76
N THR A 265 0.49 4.27 25.35
CA THR A 265 -0.86 4.70 25.71
C THR A 265 -0.93 5.10 27.18
N ILE A 266 -1.58 6.22 27.47
CA ILE A 266 -1.90 6.67 28.83
C ILE A 266 -3.42 6.86 28.91
N LEU A 267 -4.12 5.80 29.32
CA LEU A 267 -5.58 5.72 29.36
C LEU A 267 -6.22 6.79 30.25
N LEU A 268 -5.64 7.05 31.42
CA LEU A 268 -6.13 8.08 32.37
C LEU A 268 -6.10 9.52 31.82
N LEU A 269 -5.32 9.76 30.76
CA LEU A 269 -5.19 11.07 30.12
C LEU A 269 -5.84 11.10 28.74
N GLY A 270 -6.47 10.01 28.28
CA GLY A 270 -7.03 9.95 26.93
C GLY A 270 -5.96 10.21 25.86
N MET A 271 -4.77 9.62 26.01
CA MET A 271 -3.63 9.96 25.15
C MET A 271 -2.89 8.73 24.64
N ALA A 272 -2.55 8.73 23.36
CA ALA A 272 -1.55 7.85 22.77
C ALA A 272 -0.38 8.70 22.25
N SER A 273 0.84 8.31 22.60
CA SER A 273 2.07 8.91 22.09
C SER A 273 2.83 7.91 21.23
N MET A 274 3.28 8.36 20.06
CA MET A 274 3.97 7.55 19.07
C MET A 274 5.34 8.17 18.78
N VAL A 275 6.38 7.52 19.26
CA VAL A 275 7.77 7.94 19.02
C VAL A 275 8.31 7.18 17.81
N CYS A 276 8.77 7.89 16.80
CA CYS A 276 9.39 7.30 15.62
C CYS A 276 10.86 7.68 15.55
N THR A 277 11.73 6.69 15.38
CA THR A 277 13.19 6.89 15.20
C THR A 277 13.64 6.84 13.74
N GLY A 278 12.71 6.76 12.78
CA GLY A 278 12.99 6.78 11.33
C GLY A 278 11.84 7.36 10.49
N TYR A 279 11.68 6.87 9.25
CA TYR A 279 10.60 7.27 8.35
C TYR A 279 9.46 6.26 8.35
N THR A 280 8.24 6.72 8.61
CA THR A 280 7.04 5.88 8.66
C THR A 280 5.85 6.60 8.02
N VAL A 281 5.11 5.95 7.13
CA VAL A 281 3.83 6.44 6.60
C VAL A 281 2.70 5.76 7.36
N LEU A 282 2.00 6.56 8.17
CA LEU A 282 0.92 6.11 9.05
C LEU A 282 -0.44 6.44 8.42
N VAL A 283 -1.33 5.45 8.41
CA VAL A 283 -2.76 5.58 8.13
C VAL A 283 -3.46 5.29 9.45
N TYR A 284 -4.11 6.30 10.03
CA TYR A 284 -4.80 6.16 11.31
C TYR A 284 -6.30 5.94 11.09
N ARG A 285 -6.90 5.01 11.85
CA ARG A 285 -8.34 4.91 12.06
C ARG A 285 -8.63 4.55 13.51
N ASP A 286 -9.73 5.07 14.01
CA ASP A 286 -10.14 5.20 15.41
C ASP A 286 -9.91 3.99 16.35
N LEU A 287 -9.81 4.32 17.65
CA LEU A 287 -9.91 3.40 18.77
C LEU A 287 -11.37 2.93 18.94
N TYR A 288 -11.64 1.65 18.69
CA TYR A 288 -12.94 1.06 19.01
C TYR A 288 -12.93 0.50 20.44
N SER A 289 -13.88 0.94 21.27
CA SER A 289 -14.27 0.26 22.49
C SER A 289 -15.35 -0.77 22.16
N SER A 290 -15.19 -2.02 22.61
CA SER A 290 -16.27 -3.00 22.62
C SER A 290 -16.27 -3.72 23.97
N PRO A 291 -17.32 -3.54 24.79
CA PRO A 291 -17.57 -4.37 25.95
C PRO A 291 -18.53 -5.48 25.53
N GLU A 292 -18.01 -6.60 25.01
CA GLU A 292 -18.63 -7.93 25.14
C GLU A 292 -17.78 -8.99 24.41
N GLN A 293 -17.10 -9.82 25.20
CA GLN A 293 -16.44 -11.04 24.77
C GLN A 293 -17.46 -12.16 24.55
N THR A 294 -17.22 -13.05 23.59
CA THR A 294 -17.01 -14.48 23.90
C THR A 294 -16.18 -15.11 22.78
N GLU A 295 -15.06 -15.73 23.16
CA GLU A 295 -14.29 -16.66 22.33
C GLU A 295 -15.17 -17.78 21.78
N LEU A 296 -14.89 -18.28 20.57
CA LEU A 296 -15.06 -19.69 20.17
C LEU A 296 -14.31 -19.91 18.84
N PHE A 297 -13.11 -20.51 18.97
CA PHE A 297 -12.24 -21.21 18.00
C PHE A 297 -12.12 -20.73 16.55
#